data_AF-A0A9E3BCQ7-F1
#
_entry.id   AF-A0A9E3BCQ7-F1
#
_cell.length_a   1.000
_cell.length_b   1.000
_cell.length_c   1.000
_cell.angle_alpha   90.00
_cell.angle_beta   90.00
_cell.angle_gamma   90.00
#
_symmetry.space_group_name_H-M   'P 1'
#
loop_
_entity.id
_entity.type
_entity.pdbx_description
1 polymer ?
#
loop_
_entity_poly.entity_id
_entity_poly.type
_entity_poly.pdbx_seq_one_letter_code
_entity_poly.pdbx_strand_id
1 'polypeptide(L)' 'CQQVVLDALAQNPVTRIVYVSCDPTTLARDLNILCHLHPIYRLRSVQPLDMFPQTAHIECVALLERAS' A
#
# COMPACT_ATOMS: atom_id res chain seq x y z
N CYS A 1 3.31 0.67 7.95
CA CYS A 1 3.73 -0.72 8.18
C CYS A 1 5.05 -0.79 8.94
N GLN A 2 5.34 -1.92 9.60
CA GLN A 2 6.67 -2.23 10.10
C GLN A 2 7.60 -2.60 8.93
N GLN A 3 8.87 -2.22 9.02
CA GLN A 3 9.85 -2.41 7.95
C GLN A 3 10.02 -3.90 7.57
N VAL A 4 10.01 -4.79 8.57
CA VAL A 4 10.18 -6.24 8.38
C VAL A 4 9.18 -6.86 7.38
N VAL A 5 7.96 -6.33 7.30
CA VAL A 5 6.95 -6.83 6.36
C VAL A 5 7.26 -6.37 4.93
N LEU A 6 7.71 -5.13 4.76
CA LEU A 6 8.11 -4.61 3.45
C LEU A 6 9.32 -5.39 2.91
N ASP A 7 10.29 -5.68 3.79
CA ASP A 7 11.47 -6.47 3.45
C ASP A 7 11.08 -7.91 3.07
N ALA A 8 10.14 -8.53 3.80
CA ALA A 8 9.64 -9.87 3.49
C ALA A 8 8.92 -9.92 2.13
N LEU A 9 8.10 -8.92 1.81
CA LEU A 9 7.43 -8.77 0.51
C LEU A 9 8.42 -8.53 -0.64
N ALA A 10 9.58 -7.95 -0.35
CA ALA A 10 10.64 -7.75 -1.31
C ALA A 10 11.43 -9.05 -1.56
N GLN A 11 11.71 -9.82 -0.52
CA GLN A 11 12.43 -11.10 -0.62
C GLN A 11 11.58 -12.21 -1.27
N ASN A 12 10.28 -12.23 -0.98
CA ASN A 12 9.34 -13.23 -1.48
C ASN A 12 8.14 -12.55 -2.15
N PRO A 13 8.29 -12.08 -3.39
CA PRO A 13 7.27 -11.26 -4.03
C PRO A 13 6.05 -12.08 -4.47
N VAL A 14 4.88 -11.69 -3.97
CA VAL A 14 3.59 -12.25 -4.37
C VAL A 14 3.04 -11.55 -5.61
N THR A 15 2.08 -12.15 -6.31
CA THR A 15 1.55 -11.58 -7.56
C THR A 15 0.70 -10.33 -7.33
N ARG A 16 -0.05 -10.27 -6.22
CA ARG A 16 -1.00 -9.19 -5.91
C ARG A 16 -1.02 -8.88 -4.42
N ILE A 17 -1.16 -7.59 -4.08
CA ILE A 17 -1.33 -7.10 -2.71
C ILE A 17 -2.53 -6.16 -2.67
N VAL A 18 -3.43 -6.39 -1.71
CA VAL A 18 -4.45 -5.42 -1.29
C VAL A 18 -3.98 -4.82 0.03
N TYR A 19 -3.61 -3.54 0.02
CA TYR A 19 -3.15 -2.81 1.19
C TYR A 19 -4.29 -1.93 1.69
N VAL A 20 -4.74 -2.14 2.93
CA VAL A 20 -5.74 -1.30 3.61
C VAL A 20 -5.06 -0.44 4.68
N SER A 21 -5.35 0.86 4.74
CA SER A 21 -4.78 1.79 5.72
C SER A 21 -5.76 2.89 6.09
N CYS A 22 -5.88 3.19 7.38
CA CYS A 22 -6.61 4.33 7.91
C CYS A 22 -5.81 5.64 7.91
N ASP A 23 -4.51 5.56 7.55
CA ASP A 23 -3.60 6.69 7.44
C ASP A 23 -3.04 6.77 6.00
N PRO A 24 -3.47 7.77 5.21
CA PRO A 24 -2.99 7.98 3.85
C PRO A 24 -1.49 8.29 3.77
N THR A 25 -0.92 8.91 4.81
CA THR A 25 0.47 9.36 4.82
C THR A 25 1.42 8.18 4.95
N THR A 26 1.14 7.28 5.91
CA THR A 26 1.95 6.07 6.08
C THR A 26 1.75 5.10 4.92
N LEU A 27 0.55 5.02 4.33
CA LEU A 27 0.32 4.28 3.09
C LEU A 27 1.19 4.82 1.95
N ALA A 28 1.19 6.14 1.71
CA ALA A 28 1.98 6.74 0.63
C ALA A 28 3.48 6.47 0.78
N ARG A 29 4.01 6.54 2.01
CA ARG A 29 5.40 6.20 2.31
C ARG A 29 5.72 4.75 1.94
N ASP A 30 4.87 3.81 2.36
CA ASP A 30 5.10 2.38 2.13
C ASP A 30 4.94 2.03 0.64
N LEU A 31 3.98 2.66 -0.07
CA LEU A 31 3.86 2.55 -1.52
C LEU A 31 5.10 3.08 -2.26
N ASN A 32 5.70 4.18 -1.80
CA ASN A 32 6.92 4.72 -2.38
C ASN A 32 8.09 3.72 -2.24
N ILE A 33 8.19 3.03 -1.11
CA ILE A 33 9.19 1.98 -0.90
C ILE A 33 8.96 0.82 -1.88
N LEU A 34 7.72 0.32 -1.97
CA LEU A 34 7.37 -0.86 -2.76
C LEU A 34 7.31 -0.63 -4.29
N CYS A 35 7.10 0.61 -4.73
CA CYS A 35 6.93 0.94 -6.15
C CYS A 35 8.12 1.69 -6.76
N HIS A 36 8.83 2.51 -5.99
CA HIS A 36 9.91 3.36 -6.51
C HIS A 36 11.29 2.94 -6.01
N LEU A 37 11.47 2.79 -4.69
CA LEU A 37 12.80 2.47 -4.13
C LEU A 37 13.20 1.02 -4.43
N HIS A 38 12.23 0.11 -4.35
CA HIS A 38 12.37 -1.29 -4.74
C HIS A 38 11.21 -1.61 -5.68
N PRO A 39 11.35 -1.42 -7.02
CA PRO A 39 10.24 -1.48 -7.99
C PRO A 39 9.79 -2.93 -8.28
N ILE A 40 9.43 -3.64 -7.22
CA ILE A 40 8.96 -5.02 -7.22
C ILE A 40 7.45 -5.05 -7.51
N TYR A 41 6.75 -3.95 -7.20
CA TYR A 41 5.32 -3.80 -7.42
C TYR A 41 5.01 -2.55 -8.23
N ARG A 42 3.88 -2.58 -8.93
CA ARG A 42 3.24 -1.42 -9.56
C ARG A 42 1.92 -1.14 -8.84
N LEU A 43 1.71 0.12 -8.48
CA LEU A 43 0.43 0.59 -7.99
C LEU A 43 -0.59 0.61 -9.13
N ARG A 44 -1.73 -0.06 -8.95
CA ARG A 44 -2.78 -0.16 -9.97
C ARG A 44 -3.96 0.76 -9.69
N SER A 45 -4.37 0.83 -8.43
CA SER A 45 -5.46 1.71 -8.00
C SER A 45 -5.35 2.03 -6.52
N VAL A 46 -5.93 3.17 -6.13
CA VAL A 46 -6.16 3.55 -4.73
C VAL A 46 -7.59 4.05 -4.62
N GLN A 47 -8.35 3.51 -3.67
CA GLN A 47 -9.70 3.92 -3.37
C GLN A 47 -9.79 4.40 -1.92
N PRO A 48 -9.98 5.72 -1.69
CA PRO A 48 -10.39 6.23 -0.40
C PRO A 48 -11.87 5.89 -0.11
N LEU A 49 -12.17 5.61 1.15
CA LEU A 49 -13.48 5.23 1.68
C LEU A 49 -13.75 6.03 2.95
N ASP A 50 -14.85 6.77 2.95
CA ASP A 50 -15.39 7.38 4.16
C ASP A 50 -16.28 6.36 4.87
N MET A 51 -15.70 5.63 5.82
CA MET A 51 -16.43 4.70 6.69
C MET A 51 -16.97 5.38 7.95
N PHE A 52 -16.59 6.64 8.20
CA PHE A 52 -16.90 7.37 9.41
C PHE A 52 -17.29 8.82 9.06
N PRO A 53 -18.51 9.03 8.54
CA PRO A 53 -18.95 10.34 8.11
C PRO A 53 -18.84 11.37 9.23
N GLN A 54 -18.52 12.61 8.84
CA GLN A 54 -18.33 13.74 9.78
C GLN A 54 -17.11 13.59 10.71
N THR A 55 -16.17 12.70 10.38
CA THR A 55 -14.86 12.61 11.05
C THR A 55 -13.73 12.91 10.08
N ALA A 56 -12.51 13.05 10.60
CA ALA A 56 -11.31 13.16 9.77
C ALA A 56 -10.76 11.79 9.31
N HIS A 57 -11.39 10.68 9.71
CA HIS A 57 -10.91 9.34 9.37
C HIS A 57 -11.26 8.98 7.94
N ILE A 58 -10.27 8.46 7.21
CA ILE A 58 -10.45 7.92 5.87
C ILE A 58 -9.73 6.57 5.79
N GLU A 59 -10.41 5.57 5.26
CA GLU A 59 -9.80 4.29 4.95
C GLU A 59 -9.36 4.30 3.48
N CYS A 60 -8.15 3.85 3.20
CA CYS A 60 -7.60 3.77 1.86
C CYS A 60 -7.31 2.32 1.52
N VAL A 61 -7.79 1.88 0.36
CA VAL A 61 -7.49 0.56 -0.20
C VAL A 61 -6.65 0.73 -1.46
N ALA A 62 -5.41 0.24 -1.43
CA ALA A 62 -4.51 0.23 -2.58
C ALA A 62 -4.34 -1.18 -3.16
N LEU A 63 -4.42 -1.29 -4.48
CA LEU A 63 -4.11 -2.52 -5.21
C LEU A 63 -2.72 -2.40 -5.83
N LEU A 64 -1.84 -3.33 -5.49
CA LEU A 64 -0.54 -3.49 -6.11
C LEU A 64 -0.46 -4.81 -6.86
N GLU A 65 0.21 -4.79 -8.01
CA GLU A 65 0.53 -5.98 -8.80
C GLU A 65 2.05 -6.09 -8.96
N ARG A 66 2.58 -7.31 -8.94
CA ARG A 66 4.02 -7.54 -9.14
C ARG A 66 4.45 -6.96 -10.49
N ALA A 67 5.52 -6.16 -10.48
CA ALA A 67 6.15 -5.68 -11.70
C ALA A 67 6.77 -6.89 -12.44
N SER A 68 6.37 -7.07 -13.69
CA SER A 68 6.91 -8.09 -14.61
C SER A 68 8.33 -7.74 -15.06
#